data_AF-A0A091PX73-F1
#
_entry.id   AF-A0A091PX73-F1
#
_cell.length_a   1.000
_cell.length_b   1.000
_cell.length_c   1.000
_cell.angle_alpha   90.00
_cell.angle_beta   90.00
_cell.angle_gamma   90.00
#
_symmetry.space_group_name_H-M   'P 1'
#
loop_
_entity.id
_entity.type
_entity.pdbx_description
1 polymer ?
#
loop_
_entity_poly.entity_id
_entity_poly.type
_entity_poly.pdbx_seq_one_letter_code
_entity_poly.pdbx_strand_id
1 'polypeptide(L)'
;GQEPSVKSVLPEIGQEMSILHDLMNKMEAEVQRQEQLNNLLKELRKSVERYRSEAQHLYENIPPSLPEPTQSCTKELPVKSEEQTKAVEPKRPKKPPKEPKPVKEALLLTAEEFKSVPAYMKCRLTCDQINAVLQDMNKAVVSKYKILRQPLKSLSTVDRNLYHRFLKDETKDTKGEYFVVDADIEEFTQLKVDKRFHRVLNILRHCQRVREVRGSRLVRYVIC
;
A
#
# COMPACT_ATOMS: atom_id res chain seq x y z
N GLY A 1 -44.82 60.26 16.45
CA GLY A 1 -43.51 59.59 16.53
C GLY A 1 -43.66 58.23 15.92
N GLN A 2 -42.87 57.91 14.89
CA GLN A 2 -42.85 56.58 14.30
C GLN A 2 -41.42 56.05 14.50
N GLU A 3 -41.29 54.96 15.24
CA GLU A 3 -39.99 54.49 15.74
C GLU A 3 -39.05 54.07 14.60
N PRO A 4 -37.83 54.62 14.52
CA PRO A 4 -36.86 54.30 13.48
C PRO A 4 -36.26 52.89 13.58
N SER A 5 -36.44 52.20 14.71
CA SER A 5 -35.81 50.90 14.99
C SER A 5 -36.44 49.72 14.24
N VAL A 6 -37.73 49.74 13.92
CA VAL A 6 -38.41 48.58 13.29
C VAL A 6 -38.14 48.52 11.78
N LYS A 7 -37.84 49.68 11.16
CA LYS A 7 -37.58 49.79 9.72
C LYS A 7 -36.22 49.20 9.30
N SER A 8 -35.23 49.17 10.20
CA SER A 8 -33.90 48.59 9.93
C SER A 8 -33.86 47.08 10.17
N VAL A 9 -34.64 46.57 11.12
CA VAL A 9 -34.64 45.15 11.51
C VAL A 9 -35.33 44.25 10.48
N LEU A 10 -36.37 44.74 9.80
CA LEU A 10 -37.10 43.94 8.79
C LEU A 10 -36.23 43.55 7.56
N PRO A 11 -35.44 44.46 6.96
CA PRO A 11 -34.48 44.10 5.91
C PRO A 11 -33.41 43.10 6.37
N GLU A 12 -32.91 43.23 7.60
CA GLU A 12 -31.90 42.32 8.18
C GLU A 12 -32.46 40.89 8.29
N ILE A 13 -33.68 40.75 8.82
CA ILE A 13 -34.39 39.46 8.88
C ILE A 13 -34.58 38.88 7.48
N GLY A 14 -34.96 39.71 6.50
CA GLY A 14 -35.11 39.26 5.11
C GLY A 14 -33.80 38.74 4.50
N GLN A 15 -32.69 39.41 4.80
CA GLN A 15 -31.36 38.97 4.37
C GLN A 15 -30.94 37.66 5.04
N GLU A 16 -31.16 37.51 6.34
CA GLU A 16 -30.89 36.27 7.08
C GLU A 16 -31.72 35.10 6.54
N MET A 17 -33.00 35.32 6.24
CA MET A 17 -33.87 34.31 5.61
C MET A 17 -33.35 33.88 4.23
N SER A 18 -32.86 34.83 3.42
CA SER A 18 -32.26 34.51 2.12
C SER A 18 -31.01 33.65 2.28
N ILE A 19 -30.13 34.00 3.24
CA ILE A 19 -28.91 33.22 3.52
C ILE A 19 -29.27 31.80 4.00
N LEU A 20 -30.27 31.68 4.88
CA LEU A 20 -30.74 30.39 5.38
C LEU A 20 -31.29 29.52 4.25
N HIS A 21 -32.09 30.09 3.35
CA HIS A 21 -32.63 29.38 2.19
C HIS A 21 -31.51 28.87 1.26
N ASP A 22 -30.50 29.70 0.98
CA ASP A 22 -29.36 29.29 0.17
C ASP A 22 -28.53 28.18 0.84
N LEU A 23 -28.39 28.25 2.17
CA LEU A 23 -27.71 27.21 2.94
C LEU A 23 -28.49 25.89 2.91
N MET A 24 -29.82 25.94 3.03
CA MET A 24 -30.67 24.75 2.92
C MET A 24 -30.56 24.10 1.54
N ASN A 25 -30.56 24.88 0.47
CA ASN A 25 -30.40 24.36 -0.89
C ASN A 25 -29.03 23.68 -1.09
N LYS A 26 -27.97 24.27 -0.53
CA LYS A 26 -26.63 23.66 -0.54
C LYS A 26 -26.60 22.34 0.23
N MET A 27 -27.27 22.29 1.39
CA MET A 27 -27.36 21.07 2.18
C MET A 27 -28.13 19.97 1.44
N GLU A 28 -29.23 20.31 0.78
CA GLU A 28 -30.01 19.36 -0.02
C GLU A 28 -29.17 18.78 -1.18
N ALA A 29 -28.44 19.62 -1.90
CA ALA A 29 -27.53 19.18 -2.96
C ALA A 29 -26.44 18.23 -2.43
N GLU A 30 -25.88 18.53 -1.25
CA GLU A 30 -24.85 17.71 -0.62
C GLU A 30 -25.39 16.34 -0.19
N VAL A 31 -26.62 16.30 0.34
CA VAL A 31 -27.30 15.05 0.70
C VAL A 31 -27.53 14.18 -0.54
N GLN A 32 -28.03 14.76 -1.64
CA GLN A 32 -28.23 14.05 -2.90
C GLN A 32 -26.92 13.47 -3.45
N ARG A 33 -25.83 14.25 -3.42
CA ARG A 33 -24.49 13.80 -3.82
C ARG A 33 -24.04 12.60 -2.97
N GLN A 34 -24.28 12.65 -1.66
CA GLN A 34 -23.90 11.59 -0.74
C GLN A 34 -24.70 10.30 -0.98
N GLU A 35 -26.00 10.42 -1.30
CA GLU A 35 -26.85 9.28 -1.67
C GLU A 35 -26.37 8.62 -2.97
N GLN A 36 -26.03 9.40 -3.99
CA GLN A 36 -25.46 8.88 -5.24
C GLN A 36 -24.16 8.12 -4.99
N LEU A 37 -23.27 8.67 -4.17
CA LEU A 37 -22.01 8.00 -3.80
C LEU A 37 -22.27 6.67 -3.05
N ASN A 38 -23.22 6.66 -2.12
CA ASN A 38 -23.61 5.44 -1.41
C ASN A 38 -24.15 4.37 -2.35
N ASN A 39 -24.94 4.75 -3.35
CA ASN A 39 -25.43 3.82 -4.36
C ASN A 39 -24.29 3.21 -5.19
N LEU A 40 -23.32 4.02 -5.63
CA LEU A 40 -22.13 3.54 -6.34
C LEU A 40 -21.30 2.57 -5.48
N LEU A 41 -21.09 2.89 -4.20
CA LEU A 41 -20.40 2.01 -3.27
C LEU A 41 -21.12 0.67 -3.07
N LYS A 42 -22.46 0.70 -3.04
CA LYS A 42 -23.27 -0.52 -2.93
C LYS A 42 -23.12 -1.42 -4.15
N GLU A 43 -23.09 -0.84 -5.35
CA GLU A 43 -22.86 -1.60 -6.59
C GLU A 43 -21.45 -2.17 -6.69
N LEU A 44 -20.43 -1.41 -6.26
CA LEU A 44 -19.06 -1.90 -6.19
C LEU A 44 -18.93 -3.07 -5.19
N ARG A 45 -19.58 -2.98 -4.03
CA ARG A 45 -19.59 -4.08 -3.06
C ARG A 45 -20.21 -5.35 -3.65
N LYS A 46 -21.33 -5.22 -4.37
CA LYS A 46 -21.97 -6.35 -5.06
C LYS A 46 -21.06 -6.96 -6.13
N SER A 47 -20.34 -6.14 -6.91
CA SER A 47 -19.43 -6.67 -7.94
C SER A 47 -18.26 -7.43 -7.34
N VAL A 48 -17.66 -6.92 -6.26
CA VAL A 48 -16.59 -7.62 -5.53
C VAL A 48 -17.06 -8.96 -4.98
N GLU A 49 -18.26 -9.01 -4.39
CA GLU A 49 -18.83 -10.27 -3.88
C GLU A 49 -19.04 -11.30 -5.00
N ARG A 50 -19.51 -10.86 -6.18
CA ARG A 50 -19.64 -11.73 -7.36
C ARG A 50 -18.30 -12.31 -7.79
N TYR A 51 -17.26 -11.48 -7.93
CA TYR A 51 -15.93 -11.96 -8.32
C TYR A 51 -15.33 -12.92 -7.30
N ARG A 52 -15.58 -12.67 -6.00
CA ARG A 52 -15.15 -13.56 -4.93
C ARG A 52 -15.81 -14.94 -5.06
N SER A 53 -17.13 -14.98 -5.24
CA SER A 53 -17.88 -16.21 -5.42
C SER A 53 -17.44 -16.97 -6.68
N GLU A 54 -17.19 -16.26 -7.78
CA GLU A 54 -16.70 -16.85 -9.03
C GLU A 54 -15.30 -17.45 -8.85
N ALA A 55 -14.38 -16.71 -8.23
CA ALA A 55 -13.03 -17.20 -7.94
C ALA A 55 -13.06 -18.43 -7.02
N GLN A 56 -13.94 -18.44 -6.02
CA GLN A 56 -14.12 -19.59 -5.13
C GLN A 56 -14.67 -20.80 -5.88
N HIS A 57 -15.69 -20.62 -6.72
CA HIS A 57 -16.24 -21.69 -7.55
C HIS A 57 -15.18 -22.28 -8.49
N LEU A 58 -14.34 -21.44 -9.11
CA LEU A 58 -13.23 -21.90 -9.95
C LEU A 58 -12.20 -22.70 -9.16
N TYR A 59 -11.91 -22.31 -7.92
CA TYR A 59 -10.99 -23.02 -7.04
C TYR A 59 -11.54 -24.39 -6.61
N GLU A 60 -12.84 -24.49 -6.34
CA GLU A 60 -13.49 -25.73 -5.92
C GLU A 60 -13.71 -26.72 -7.07
N ASN A 61 -13.77 -26.24 -8.32
CA ASN A 61 -14.08 -27.04 -9.51
C ASN A 61 -12.89 -27.21 -10.46
N ILE A 62 -11.66 -27.22 -9.93
CA ILE A 62 -10.45 -27.45 -10.74
C ILE A 62 -10.45 -28.92 -11.24
N PRO A 63 -10.43 -29.17 -12.57
CA PRO A 63 -10.35 -30.53 -13.09
C PRO A 63 -9.04 -31.23 -12.66
N PRO A 64 -9.08 -32.53 -12.31
CA PRO A 64 -7.89 -33.31 -11.94
C PRO A 64 -6.81 -33.42 -13.03
N SER A 65 -7.08 -32.99 -14.25
CA SER A 65 -6.17 -33.07 -15.40
C SER A 65 -5.25 -31.86 -15.57
N LEU A 66 -5.32 -30.87 -14.67
CA LEU A 66 -4.42 -29.73 -14.67
C LEU A 66 -3.14 -30.06 -13.87
N PRO A 67 -1.93 -29.84 -14.43
CA PRO A 67 -0.70 -30.07 -13.70
C PRO A 67 -0.66 -29.16 -12.46
N GLU A 68 -0.65 -29.78 -11.28
CA GLU A 68 -0.59 -29.08 -10.01
C GLU A 68 0.60 -28.10 -9.99
N PRO A 69 0.43 -26.86 -9.49
CA PRO A 69 1.55 -26.02 -9.13
C PRO A 69 2.29 -26.71 -7.98
N THR A 70 3.41 -27.34 -8.33
CA THR A 70 4.35 -27.99 -7.41
C THR A 70 4.47 -27.25 -6.07
N GLN A 71 3.80 -27.80 -5.05
CA GLN A 71 4.08 -27.53 -3.66
C GLN A 71 5.43 -28.21 -3.32
N SER A 72 6.53 -27.50 -3.56
CA SER A 72 7.81 -27.79 -2.90
C SER A 72 7.79 -27.01 -1.57
N CYS A 73 8.13 -27.49 -0.38
CA CYS A 73 8.79 -28.72 0.04
C CYS A 73 8.81 -28.68 1.59
N THR A 74 8.50 -29.77 2.29
CA THR A 74 9.29 -30.16 3.47
C THR A 74 9.30 -31.68 3.54
N LYS A 75 10.51 -32.22 3.50
CA LYS A 75 10.89 -33.59 3.17
C LYS A 75 10.92 -34.47 4.41
N GLU A 76 10.70 -35.78 4.21
CA GLU A 76 11.58 -36.81 4.74
C GLU A 76 12.29 -37.54 3.59
N LEU A 77 13.46 -38.09 3.90
CA LEU A 77 14.63 -38.42 3.06
C LEU A 77 14.54 -39.83 2.38
N PRO A 78 15.66 -40.46 1.93
CA PRO A 78 16.41 -40.21 0.69
C PRO A 78 16.71 -41.52 -0.11
N VAL A 79 16.86 -41.50 -1.45
CA VAL A 79 17.61 -42.57 -2.14
C VAL A 79 18.32 -42.03 -3.39
N LYS A 80 19.59 -42.41 -3.53
CA LYS A 80 20.52 -42.18 -4.65
C LYS A 80 20.04 -42.87 -5.94
N SER A 81 20.43 -42.34 -7.09
CA SER A 81 21.13 -43.11 -8.13
C SER A 81 21.64 -42.18 -9.23
N GLU A 82 22.91 -42.41 -9.58
CA GLU A 82 23.60 -41.91 -10.76
C GLU A 82 22.98 -42.55 -12.01
N GLU A 83 22.92 -41.84 -13.14
CA GLU A 83 23.79 -42.07 -14.32
C GLU A 83 23.34 -41.26 -15.54
N GLN A 84 24.29 -41.10 -16.45
CA GLN A 84 24.39 -40.15 -17.55
C GLN A 84 23.43 -40.45 -18.72
N THR A 85 23.12 -39.44 -19.54
CA THR A 85 23.46 -39.45 -20.99
C THR A 85 23.11 -38.13 -21.69
N LYS A 86 24.02 -37.76 -22.61
CA LYS A 86 23.94 -36.64 -23.56
C LYS A 86 22.79 -36.86 -24.56
N ALA A 87 22.16 -35.77 -25.01
CA ALA A 87 22.13 -35.34 -26.43
C ALA A 87 20.88 -34.50 -26.79
N VAL A 88 21.18 -33.34 -27.37
CA VAL A 88 20.44 -32.62 -28.42
C VAL A 88 19.13 -31.90 -28.04
N GLU A 89 19.28 -30.58 -27.98
CA GLU A 89 18.27 -29.53 -28.04
C GLU A 89 17.36 -29.65 -29.28
N PRO A 90 16.06 -29.36 -29.13
CA PRO A 90 15.37 -28.60 -30.15
C PRO A 90 14.75 -27.33 -29.55
N LYS A 91 15.20 -26.18 -30.07
CA LYS A 91 14.62 -24.86 -29.88
C LYS A 91 13.12 -24.87 -30.17
N ARG A 92 12.33 -24.33 -29.24
CA ARG A 92 10.99 -23.74 -29.45
C ARG A 92 10.57 -22.95 -28.18
N PRO A 93 9.64 -21.99 -28.31
CA PRO A 93 9.91 -20.57 -28.18
C PRO A 93 9.82 -20.05 -26.74
N LYS A 94 10.61 -19.01 -26.46
CA LYS A 94 10.59 -18.24 -25.20
C LYS A 94 9.16 -17.76 -24.93
N LYS A 95 8.51 -18.34 -23.92
CA LYS A 95 7.30 -17.77 -23.32
C LYS A 95 7.64 -16.36 -22.81
N PRO A 96 6.75 -15.37 -22.98
CA PRO A 96 6.98 -14.02 -22.49
C PRO A 96 7.21 -14.07 -20.97
N PRO A 97 8.13 -13.24 -20.43
CA PRO A 97 8.32 -13.14 -18.99
C PRO A 97 6.97 -12.82 -18.36
N LYS A 98 6.53 -13.65 -17.40
CA LYS A 98 5.42 -13.29 -16.50
C LYS A 98 5.75 -11.90 -15.96
N GLU A 99 4.94 -10.91 -16.31
CA GLU A 99 5.11 -9.56 -15.81
C GLU A 99 5.19 -9.63 -14.28
N PRO A 100 6.27 -9.12 -13.67
CA PRO A 100 6.38 -9.13 -12.23
C PRO A 100 5.25 -8.25 -11.69
N LYS A 101 4.30 -8.86 -10.97
CA LYS A 101 3.24 -8.14 -10.24
C LYS A 101 3.87 -6.90 -9.59
N PRO A 102 3.35 -5.68 -9.75
CA PRO A 102 4.01 -4.50 -9.19
C PRO A 102 4.23 -4.68 -7.68
N VAL A 103 5.40 -4.27 -7.19
CA VAL A 103 5.64 -4.15 -5.74
C VAL A 103 4.73 -3.04 -5.24
N LYS A 104 4.12 -3.20 -4.06
CA LYS A 104 3.26 -2.15 -3.49
C LYS A 104 4.14 -0.97 -3.06
N GLU A 105 3.82 0.21 -3.58
CA GLU A 105 4.51 1.46 -3.28
C GLU A 105 3.52 2.43 -2.63
N ALA A 106 3.98 3.20 -1.64
CA ALA A 106 3.16 4.23 -1.03
C ALA A 106 3.03 5.42 -1.98
N LEU A 107 1.81 5.93 -2.17
CA LEU A 107 1.56 7.13 -2.95
C LEU A 107 2.16 8.37 -2.27
N LEU A 108 2.76 9.25 -3.07
CA LEU A 108 3.28 10.53 -2.61
C LEU A 108 2.15 11.38 -2.02
N LEU A 109 2.51 12.23 -1.05
CA LEU A 109 1.57 13.16 -0.44
C LEU A 109 1.31 14.33 -1.39
N THR A 110 0.03 14.68 -1.54
CA THR A 110 -0.36 15.90 -2.26
C THR A 110 -0.23 17.13 -1.36
N ALA A 111 -0.24 18.32 -1.97
CA ALA A 111 -0.17 19.57 -1.22
C ALA A 111 -1.38 19.74 -0.28
N GLU A 112 -2.54 19.22 -0.67
CA GLU A 112 -3.79 19.24 0.08
C GLU A 112 -3.69 18.36 1.32
N GLU A 113 -3.20 17.12 1.16
CA GLU A 113 -2.96 16.21 2.28
C GLU A 113 -1.90 16.77 3.24
N PHE A 114 -0.85 17.41 2.73
CA PHE A 114 0.13 18.06 3.58
C PHE A 114 -0.44 19.25 4.37
N LYS A 115 -1.36 20.02 3.77
CA LYS A 115 -2.05 21.12 4.46
C LYS A 115 -2.90 20.62 5.63
N SER A 116 -3.57 19.47 5.49
CA SER A 116 -4.43 18.90 6.54
C SER A 116 -3.64 18.35 7.75
N VAL A 117 -2.35 18.01 7.59
CA VAL A 117 -1.51 17.58 8.71
C VAL A 117 -1.44 18.69 9.77
N PRO A 118 -1.60 18.39 11.07
CA PRO A 118 -1.46 19.38 12.13
C PRO A 118 -0.09 20.06 12.16
N ALA A 119 -0.06 21.37 12.44
CA ALA A 119 1.16 22.19 12.42
C ALA A 119 2.27 21.65 13.36
N TYR A 120 1.88 21.15 14.54
CA TYR A 120 2.82 20.58 15.50
C TYR A 120 3.53 19.32 14.97
N MET A 121 2.90 18.56 14.06
CA MET A 121 3.52 17.38 13.43
C MET A 121 4.45 17.78 12.29
N LYS A 122 4.03 18.75 11.47
CA LYS A 122 4.84 19.28 10.36
C LYS A 122 6.16 19.89 10.85
N CYS A 123 6.15 20.54 12.01
CA CYS A 123 7.31 21.29 12.51
C CYS A 123 7.85 22.23 11.41
N ARG A 124 9.13 22.10 11.03
CA ARG A 124 9.79 22.84 9.93
C ARG A 124 9.96 22.00 8.66
N LEU A 125 9.26 20.86 8.52
CA LEU A 125 9.38 19.97 7.37
C LEU A 125 8.50 20.47 6.21
N THR A 126 9.02 20.40 5.00
CA THR A 126 8.27 20.70 3.77
C THR A 126 7.66 19.43 3.17
N CYS A 127 6.63 19.59 2.32
CA CYS A 127 6.03 18.48 1.59
C CYS A 127 7.08 17.70 0.79
N ASP A 128 7.97 18.41 0.09
CA ASP A 128 9.03 17.80 -0.72
C ASP A 128 9.99 16.96 0.11
N GLN A 129 10.33 17.41 1.32
CA GLN A 129 11.21 16.65 2.22
C GLN A 129 10.56 15.36 2.70
N ILE A 130 9.24 15.37 2.93
CA ILE A 130 8.49 14.17 3.33
C ILE A 130 8.38 13.22 2.15
N ASN A 131 8.05 13.73 0.96
CA ASN A 131 7.95 12.95 -0.26
C ASN A 131 9.29 12.34 -0.68
N ALA A 132 10.41 13.05 -0.49
CA ALA A 132 11.75 12.51 -0.75
C ALA A 132 12.04 11.29 0.13
N VAL A 133 11.75 11.36 1.44
CA VAL A 133 11.89 10.22 2.34
C VAL A 133 10.96 9.06 1.93
N LEU A 134 9.73 9.37 1.53
CA LEU A 134 8.78 8.35 1.08
C LEU A 134 9.24 7.65 -0.21
N GLN A 135 9.85 8.39 -1.15
CA GLN A 135 10.46 7.84 -2.35
C GLN A 135 11.64 6.91 -2.01
N ASP A 136 12.50 7.31 -1.08
CA ASP A 136 13.60 6.45 -0.60
C ASP A 136 13.05 5.17 0.05
N MET A 137 11.98 5.27 0.86
CA MET A 137 11.32 4.09 1.41
C MET A 137 10.75 3.18 0.32
N ASN A 138 10.05 3.73 -0.67
CA ASN A 138 9.54 2.96 -1.81
C ASN A 138 10.67 2.28 -2.58
N LYS A 139 11.79 2.97 -2.80
CA LYS A 139 12.98 2.40 -3.44
C LYS A 139 13.55 1.24 -2.63
N ALA A 140 13.62 1.35 -1.31
CA ALA A 140 14.07 0.26 -0.44
C ALA A 140 13.14 -0.95 -0.53
N VAL A 141 11.83 -0.73 -0.53
CA VAL A 141 10.80 -1.78 -0.67
C VAL A 141 10.95 -2.46 -2.04
N VAL A 142 10.98 -1.70 -3.13
CA VAL A 142 11.16 -2.23 -4.48
C VAL A 142 12.44 -3.07 -4.59
N SER A 143 13.56 -2.59 -4.03
CA SER A 143 14.84 -3.30 -4.05
C SER A 143 14.80 -4.61 -3.26
N LYS A 144 14.27 -4.58 -2.04
CA LYS A 144 14.09 -5.78 -1.19
C LYS A 144 13.24 -6.84 -1.88
N TYR A 145 12.06 -6.45 -2.38
CA TYR A 145 11.13 -7.40 -2.99
C TYR A 145 11.56 -7.83 -4.40
N LYS A 146 12.42 -7.05 -5.07
CA LYS A 146 13.12 -7.49 -6.29
C LYS A 146 14.06 -8.66 -5.98
N ILE A 147 14.85 -8.59 -4.91
CA ILE A 147 15.72 -9.70 -4.47
C ILE A 147 14.89 -10.92 -4.04
N LEU A 148 13.81 -10.73 -3.27
CA LEU A 148 12.95 -11.83 -2.82
C LEU A 148 12.27 -12.61 -3.96
N ARG A 149 11.98 -11.93 -5.09
CA ARG A 149 11.35 -12.54 -6.26
C ARG A 149 12.33 -13.17 -7.24
N GLN A 150 13.61 -12.81 -7.14
CA GLN A 150 14.64 -13.37 -8.02
C GLN A 150 14.95 -14.83 -7.63
N PRO A 151 15.19 -15.72 -8.61
CA PRO A 151 15.61 -17.09 -8.32
C PRO A 151 16.94 -17.11 -7.54
N LEU A 152 17.05 -17.93 -6.49
CA LEU A 152 18.27 -18.02 -5.67
C LEU A 152 19.54 -18.35 -6.48
N LYS A 153 19.40 -19.01 -7.62
CA LYS A 153 20.50 -19.38 -8.51
C LYS A 153 21.10 -18.18 -9.26
N SER A 154 20.34 -17.09 -9.43
CA SER A 154 20.79 -15.86 -10.10
C SER A 154 21.25 -14.78 -9.13
N LEU A 155 21.11 -14.99 -7.82
CA LEU A 155 21.49 -14.00 -6.81
C LEU A 155 23.00 -13.98 -6.59
N SER A 156 23.56 -12.78 -6.37
CA SER A 156 24.93 -12.61 -5.90
C SER A 156 25.09 -13.13 -4.46
N THR A 157 26.33 -13.36 -4.01
CA THR A 157 26.59 -13.79 -2.63
C THR A 157 26.03 -12.80 -1.59
N VAL A 158 26.10 -11.50 -1.88
CA VAL A 158 25.57 -10.43 -1.01
C VAL A 158 24.04 -10.49 -0.97
N ASP A 159 23.39 -10.55 -2.13
CA ASP A 159 21.92 -10.63 -2.23
C ASP A 159 21.37 -11.90 -1.58
N ARG A 160 22.15 -12.99 -1.60
CA ARG A 160 21.78 -14.26 -0.97
C ARG A 160 21.81 -14.17 0.55
N ASN A 161 22.77 -13.44 1.12
CA ASN A 161 22.79 -13.14 2.56
C ASN A 161 21.60 -12.26 2.96
N LEU A 162 21.30 -11.23 2.16
CA LEU A 162 20.12 -10.37 2.34
C LEU A 162 18.81 -11.17 2.25
N TYR A 163 18.70 -12.08 1.28
CA TYR A 163 17.55 -12.96 1.13
C TYR A 163 17.28 -13.79 2.40
N HIS A 164 18.34 -14.40 2.97
CA HIS A 164 18.21 -15.14 4.24
C HIS A 164 17.88 -14.23 5.43
N ARG A 165 18.36 -12.98 5.45
CA ARG A 165 17.97 -11.98 6.46
C ARG A 165 16.48 -11.65 6.35
N PHE A 166 15.99 -11.35 5.15
CA PHE A 166 14.59 -11.00 4.92
C PHE A 166 13.62 -12.09 5.36
N LEU A 167 13.96 -13.37 5.13
CA LEU A 167 13.17 -14.49 5.61
C LEU A 167 13.14 -14.61 7.14
N LYS A 168 14.24 -14.29 7.83
CA LYS A 168 14.28 -14.25 9.30
C LYS A 168 13.50 -13.07 9.86
N ASP A 169 13.46 -11.98 9.11
CA ASP A 169 12.71 -10.79 9.50
C ASP A 169 11.20 -10.97 9.33
N GLU A 170 10.71 -11.98 8.61
CA GLU A 170 9.26 -12.20 8.49
C GLU A 170 8.61 -12.62 9.82
N THR A 171 7.40 -12.10 10.06
CA THR A 171 6.56 -12.46 11.19
C THR A 171 5.15 -12.79 10.72
N LYS A 172 4.34 -13.41 11.59
CA LYS A 172 2.93 -13.71 11.28
C LYS A 172 2.15 -12.45 10.89
N ASP A 173 2.45 -11.32 11.52
CA ASP A 173 1.77 -10.03 11.32
C ASP A 173 2.21 -9.30 10.04
N THR A 174 3.30 -9.72 9.41
CA THR A 174 3.80 -9.16 8.15
C THR A 174 3.62 -10.09 6.96
N LYS A 175 2.92 -11.22 7.15
CA LYS A 175 2.71 -12.21 6.09
C LYS A 175 1.80 -11.63 5.00
N GLY A 176 2.32 -11.55 3.78
CA GLY A 176 1.59 -11.01 2.64
C GLY A 176 1.61 -9.48 2.51
N GLU A 177 2.30 -8.79 3.43
CA GLU A 177 2.46 -7.34 3.42
C GLU A 177 3.85 -6.94 2.90
N TYR A 178 3.96 -5.72 2.37
CA TYR A 178 5.24 -5.16 1.94
C TYR A 178 5.85 -4.33 3.06
N PHE A 179 7.02 -4.72 3.56
CA PHE A 179 7.69 -4.02 4.67
C PHE A 179 9.19 -3.88 4.50
N VAL A 180 9.76 -2.86 5.13
CA VAL A 180 11.20 -2.65 5.27
C VAL A 180 11.58 -2.44 6.72
N VAL A 181 12.84 -2.73 7.05
CA VAL A 181 13.44 -2.45 8.37
C VAL A 181 14.53 -1.39 8.25
N ASP A 182 15.02 -0.87 9.36
CA ASP A 182 16.10 0.14 9.38
C ASP A 182 17.29 -0.27 8.51
N ALA A 183 17.73 -1.52 8.66
CA ALA A 183 18.85 -2.08 7.90
C ALA A 183 18.56 -2.31 6.41
N ASP A 184 17.30 -2.24 5.95
CA ASP A 184 16.96 -2.24 4.52
C ASP A 184 17.08 -0.83 3.96
N ILE A 185 16.66 0.17 4.74
CA ILE A 185 16.72 1.58 4.35
C ILE A 185 18.18 2.01 4.18
N GLU A 186 19.04 1.68 5.14
CA GLU A 186 20.47 2.02 5.07
C GLU A 186 21.21 1.27 3.95
N GLU A 187 20.77 0.07 3.58
CA GLU A 187 21.39 -0.73 2.51
C GLU A 187 21.02 -0.21 1.11
N PHE A 188 19.75 0.12 0.89
CA PHE A 188 19.24 0.45 -0.45
C PHE A 188 19.15 1.95 -0.74
N THR A 189 19.37 2.79 0.27
CA THR A 189 19.22 4.24 0.17
C THR A 189 20.35 4.96 0.90
N GLN A 190 20.50 6.27 0.65
CA GLN A 190 21.43 7.12 1.40
C GLN A 190 20.77 7.74 2.64
N LEU A 191 19.55 7.30 2.97
CA LEU A 191 18.76 7.85 4.06
C LEU A 191 19.25 7.28 5.40
N LYS A 192 19.56 8.16 6.33
CA LYS A 192 19.94 7.79 7.69
C LYS A 192 18.71 7.70 8.58
N VAL A 193 18.63 6.65 9.40
CA VAL A 193 17.56 6.45 10.38
C VAL A 193 17.80 7.32 11.62
N ASP A 194 17.60 8.63 11.48
CA ASP A 194 17.84 9.62 12.53
C ASP A 194 16.54 10.16 13.17
N LYS A 195 16.66 11.12 14.08
CA LYS A 195 15.47 11.76 14.70
C LYS A 195 14.59 12.48 13.66
N ARG A 196 15.16 12.94 12.53
CA ARG A 196 14.40 13.58 11.46
C ARG A 196 13.56 12.55 10.71
N PHE A 197 14.13 11.38 10.40
CA PHE A 197 13.42 10.26 9.80
C PHE A 197 12.21 9.85 10.63
N HIS A 198 12.37 9.69 11.95
CA HIS A 198 11.26 9.36 12.85
C HIS A 198 10.15 10.42 12.89
N ARG A 199 10.50 11.71 12.78
CA ARG A 199 9.50 12.78 12.64
C ARG A 199 8.71 12.65 11.34
N VAL A 200 9.39 12.34 10.24
CA VAL A 200 8.74 12.10 8.95
C VAL A 200 7.85 10.87 9.00
N LEU A 201 8.30 9.78 9.62
CA LEU A 201 7.48 8.58 9.84
C LEU A 201 6.18 8.88 10.60
N ASN A 202 6.22 9.73 11.62
CA ASN A 202 5.01 10.12 12.35
C ASN A 202 3.98 10.81 11.42
N ILE A 203 4.45 11.65 10.48
CA ILE A 203 3.59 12.27 9.49
C ILE A 203 3.07 11.23 8.49
N LEU A 204 3.93 10.36 7.98
CA LEU A 204 3.54 9.29 7.06
C LEU A 204 2.51 8.32 7.67
N ARG A 205 2.62 8.05 8.97
CA ARG A 205 1.63 7.27 9.74
C ARG A 205 0.30 7.99 9.85
N HIS A 206 0.31 9.31 10.10
CA HIS A 206 -0.90 10.12 10.13
C HIS A 206 -1.62 10.13 8.76
N CYS A 207 -0.84 10.22 7.68
CA CYS A 207 -1.35 10.14 6.30
C CYS A 207 -1.60 8.70 5.82
N GLN A 208 -1.52 7.69 6.71
CA GLN A 208 -1.79 6.29 6.42
C GLN A 208 -0.96 5.70 5.27
N ARG A 209 0.28 6.18 5.08
CA ARG A 209 1.21 5.66 4.07
C ARG A 209 2.07 4.52 4.61
N VAL A 210 2.35 4.55 5.92
CA VAL A 210 3.22 3.58 6.59
C VAL A 210 2.59 3.17 7.92
N ARG A 211 2.79 1.91 8.31
CA ARG A 211 2.43 1.36 9.62
C ARG A 211 3.65 0.70 10.26
N GLU A 212 3.82 0.89 11.57
CA GLU A 212 4.87 0.21 12.34
C GLU A 212 4.33 -1.10 12.94
N VAL A 213 5.03 -2.20 12.69
CA VAL A 213 4.83 -3.48 13.34
C VAL A 213 6.07 -3.81 14.16
N ARG A 214 5.92 -3.92 15.48
CA ARG A 214 7.02 -4.18 16.41
C ARG A 214 6.98 -5.64 16.86
N GLY A 215 8.10 -6.34 16.71
CA GLY A 215 8.21 -7.75 17.12
C GLY A 215 9.67 -8.21 17.14
N SER A 216 10.02 -9.06 18.11
CA SER A 216 11.38 -9.63 18.23
C SER A 216 12.50 -8.58 18.27
N ARG A 217 12.28 -7.46 18.97
CA ARG A 217 13.19 -6.29 19.04
C ARG A 217 13.50 -5.63 17.70
N LEU A 218 12.70 -5.90 16.67
CA LEU A 218 12.82 -5.32 15.34
C LEU A 218 11.55 -4.51 15.01
N VAL A 219 11.73 -3.33 14.44
CA VAL A 219 10.65 -2.49 13.93
C VAL A 219 10.53 -2.70 12.43
N ARG A 220 9.32 -3.00 11.97
CA ARG A 220 9.00 -3.22 10.55
C ARG A 220 8.08 -2.11 10.08
N TYR A 221 8.49 -1.39 9.05
CA TYR A 221 7.70 -0.36 8.40
C TYR A 221 6.93 -0.99 7.24
N VAL A 222 5.65 -1.25 7.46
CA VAL A 222 4.74 -1.79 6.47
C VAL A 222 4.20 -0.66 5.59
N ILE A 223 4.26 -0.84 4.28
CA ILE A 223 3.73 0.08 3.28
C ILE A 223 2.22 -0.17 3.09
N CYS A 224 1.43 0.87 3.36
CA CYS A 224 -0.02 0.83 3.30
C CYS A 224 -0.57 1.08 1.90
#